data_AF-A0A925S825-F1
#
_entry.id   AF-A0A925S825-F1
#
_cell.length_a   1.000
_cell.length_b   1.000
_cell.length_c   1.000
_cell.angle_alpha   90.00
_cell.angle_beta   90.00
_cell.angle_gamma   90.00
#
_symmetry.space_group_name_H-M   'P 1'
#
loop_
_entity.id
_entity.type
_entity.pdbx_description
1 polymer ?
#
loop_
_entity_poly.entity_id
_entity_poly.type
_entity_poly.pdbx_seq_one_letter_code
_entity_poly.pdbx_strand_id
1 'polypeptide(L)'
;MLSLRVKTKLFSTALEGDRDRCNGMPGSQFAKWLKTRLSPRGYNCSEVTQEDYGWGFWITEEKLTVWVAVSYAVGDMGEEDGEPEWGIMVEFEKNPLNPGQWFKGKNGEALAKRAFLDIDSLISNDPQMDRVEWS
;
A
#
# COMPACT_ATOMS: atom_id res chain seq x y z
N MET A 1 6.83 -4.89 9.20
CA MET A 1 6.14 -4.82 7.90
C MET A 1 5.02 -5.84 7.87
N LEU A 2 3.83 -5.44 7.42
CA LEU A 2 2.67 -6.30 7.17
C LEU A 2 2.38 -6.26 5.68
N SER A 3 2.09 -7.38 5.03
CA SER A 3 1.81 -7.36 3.60
C SER A 3 0.76 -8.39 3.18
N LEU A 4 0.12 -8.08 2.06
CA LEU A 4 -0.83 -8.96 1.39
C LEU A 4 -0.64 -8.92 -0.12
N ARG A 5 -1.00 -10.02 -0.79
CA ARG A 5 -1.00 -10.12 -2.25
C ARG A 5 -2.43 -10.20 -2.78
N VAL A 6 -2.72 -9.47 -3.84
CA VAL A 6 -4.03 -9.37 -4.47
C VAL A 6 -3.92 -9.60 -5.97
N LYS A 7 -4.78 -10.43 -6.52
CA LYS A 7 -5.01 -10.53 -7.96
C LYS A 7 -6.22 -9.69 -8.34
N THR A 8 -6.06 -8.78 -9.30
CA THR A 8 -7.18 -7.99 -9.83
C THR A 8 -6.82 -7.31 -11.15
N LYS A 9 -7.81 -7.20 -12.04
CA LYS A 9 -7.73 -6.46 -13.32
C LYS A 9 -8.24 -5.02 -13.22
N LEU A 10 -8.64 -4.56 -12.03
CA LEU A 10 -9.26 -3.24 -11.82
C LEU A 10 -8.34 -2.07 -12.12
N PHE A 11 -7.03 -2.28 -12.05
CA PHE A 11 -6.04 -1.21 -12.15
C PHE A 11 -5.13 -1.44 -13.35
N SER A 12 -4.78 -0.35 -14.04
CA SER A 12 -3.87 -0.43 -15.18
C SER A 12 -2.49 -0.93 -14.78
N THR A 13 -1.92 -1.83 -15.57
CA THR A 13 -0.53 -2.31 -15.46
C THR A 13 0.43 -1.54 -16.36
N ALA A 14 -0.05 -0.51 -17.07
CA ALA A 14 0.79 0.32 -17.93
C ALA A 14 1.74 1.17 -17.08
N LEU A 15 3.00 1.28 -17.52
CA LEU A 15 3.97 2.15 -16.87
C LEU A 15 3.45 3.60 -16.80
N GLU A 16 3.64 4.26 -15.66
CA GLU A 16 3.16 5.61 -15.36
C GLU A 16 4.14 6.42 -14.50
N GLY A 17 3.93 7.74 -14.42
CA GLY A 17 4.75 8.62 -13.60
C GLY A 17 6.17 8.86 -14.11
N ASP A 18 7.13 9.02 -13.20
CA ASP A 18 8.56 9.21 -13.47
C ASP A 18 9.22 7.87 -13.82
N ARG A 19 9.58 7.74 -15.10
CA ARG A 19 10.21 6.54 -15.66
C ARG A 19 11.74 6.55 -15.52
N ASP A 20 12.32 7.70 -15.27
CA ASP A 20 13.77 7.87 -15.23
C ASP A 20 14.32 7.68 -13.80
N ARG A 21 13.53 8.05 -12.78
CA ARG A 21 13.95 8.00 -11.37
C ARG A 21 13.20 6.97 -10.54
N CYS A 22 11.96 6.64 -10.91
CA CYS A 22 11.08 5.76 -10.15
C CYS A 22 10.59 4.55 -10.96
N ASN A 23 11.33 4.18 -12.01
CA ASN A 23 11.10 3.01 -12.88
C ASN A 23 9.73 2.96 -13.60
N GLY A 24 8.91 3.99 -13.45
CA GLY A 24 7.60 4.07 -14.10
C GLY A 24 6.60 3.01 -13.62
N MET A 25 6.79 2.40 -12.46
CA MET A 25 5.97 1.28 -12.01
C MET A 25 4.48 1.68 -11.92
N PRO A 26 3.53 0.82 -12.33
CA PRO A 26 2.10 1.07 -12.16
C PRO A 26 1.67 0.97 -10.70
N GLY A 27 0.56 1.61 -10.34
CA GLY A 27 -0.07 1.46 -9.03
C GLY A 27 -0.76 2.70 -8.49
N SER A 28 -0.66 3.85 -9.17
CA SER A 28 -1.23 5.11 -8.68
C SER A 28 -2.74 5.02 -8.52
N GLN A 29 -3.42 4.31 -9.42
CA GLN A 29 -4.86 4.09 -9.37
C GLN A 29 -5.26 3.25 -8.15
N PHE A 30 -4.49 2.20 -7.85
CA PHE A 30 -4.76 1.34 -6.71
C PHE A 30 -4.46 2.08 -5.39
N ALA A 31 -3.34 2.80 -5.29
CA ALA A 31 -3.04 3.63 -4.13
C ALA A 31 -4.13 4.70 -3.87
N LYS A 32 -4.64 5.35 -4.92
CA LYS A 32 -5.78 6.29 -4.83
C LYS A 32 -7.07 5.60 -4.39
N TRP A 33 -7.33 4.39 -4.89
CA TRP A 33 -8.49 3.57 -4.52
C TRP A 33 -8.47 3.24 -3.02
N LEU A 34 -7.30 2.84 -2.48
CA LEU A 34 -7.11 2.58 -1.06
C LEU A 34 -7.28 3.85 -0.23
N LYS A 35 -6.58 4.93 -0.59
CA LYS A 35 -6.69 6.24 0.07
C LYS A 35 -8.16 6.67 0.22
N THR A 36 -8.92 6.62 -0.89
CA THR A 36 -10.33 7.04 -0.93
C THR A 36 -11.23 6.22 0.00
N ARG A 37 -10.91 4.94 0.22
CA ARG A 37 -11.68 4.03 1.10
C ARG A 37 -11.22 4.05 2.56
N LEU A 38 -9.97 4.41 2.81
CA LEU A 38 -9.42 4.57 4.16
C LEU A 38 -9.77 5.92 4.77
N SER A 39 -9.84 7.01 4.00
CA SER A 39 -10.17 8.33 4.55
C SER A 39 -11.51 8.37 5.31
N PRO A 40 -12.62 7.76 4.83
CA PRO A 40 -13.87 7.67 5.59
C PRO A 40 -13.78 6.85 6.90
N ARG A 41 -12.74 6.02 7.06
CA ARG A 41 -12.46 5.28 8.31
C ARG A 41 -11.70 6.13 9.34
N GLY A 42 -11.51 7.42 9.07
CA GLY A 42 -10.88 8.37 9.99
C GLY A 42 -9.37 8.53 9.83
N TYR A 43 -8.76 7.91 8.81
CA TYR A 43 -7.34 8.07 8.52
C TYR A 43 -7.05 9.41 7.82
N ASN A 44 -6.05 10.13 8.32
CA ASN A 44 -5.47 11.26 7.61
C ASN A 44 -4.39 10.74 6.63
N CYS A 45 -4.71 10.73 5.34
CA CYS A 45 -3.86 10.21 4.29
C CYS A 45 -3.19 11.35 3.51
N SER A 46 -1.88 11.25 3.25
CA SER A 46 -1.17 12.19 2.38
C SER A 46 -1.60 12.08 0.92
N GLU A 47 -1.02 12.91 0.05
CA GLU A 47 -1.05 12.65 -1.38
C GLU A 47 -0.34 11.34 -1.73
N VAL A 48 -0.81 10.72 -2.81
CA VAL A 48 -0.22 9.51 -3.37
C VAL A 48 1.05 9.91 -4.10
N THR A 49 2.17 9.27 -3.76
CA THR A 49 3.49 9.51 -4.33
C THR A 49 4.04 8.25 -4.96
N GLN A 50 4.92 8.43 -5.94
CA GLN A 50 5.59 7.34 -6.63
C GLN A 50 6.92 7.02 -5.94
N GLU A 51 7.25 5.74 -5.91
CA GLU A 51 8.53 5.18 -5.46
C GLU A 51 9.09 4.27 -6.56
N ASP A 52 10.35 3.88 -6.45
CA ASP A 52 11.03 3.02 -7.43
C ASP A 52 10.44 1.60 -7.55
N TYR A 53 9.67 1.16 -6.55
CA TYR A 53 8.95 -0.11 -6.52
C TYR A 53 7.44 0.00 -6.76
N GLY A 54 6.88 1.19 -6.92
CA GLY A 54 5.43 1.36 -7.06
C GLY A 54 4.91 2.71 -6.57
N TRP A 55 3.79 2.70 -5.86
CA TRP A 55 3.10 3.90 -5.39
C TRP A 55 2.66 3.74 -3.96
N GLY A 56 2.54 4.84 -3.22
CA GLY A 56 2.06 4.78 -1.85
C GLY A 56 1.61 6.12 -1.31
N PHE A 57 1.21 6.12 -0.04
CA PHE A 57 0.86 7.31 0.71
C PHE A 57 1.09 7.07 2.20
N TRP A 58 1.24 8.17 2.94
CA TRP A 58 1.37 8.16 4.39
C TRP A 58 0.01 8.23 5.06
N ILE A 59 -0.21 7.40 6.07
CA ILE A 59 -1.23 7.59 7.10
C ILE A 59 -0.57 8.28 8.29
N THR A 60 -1.17 9.36 8.77
CA THR A 60 -0.70 10.07 9.98
C THR A 60 -1.78 10.09 11.05
N GLU A 61 -1.43 9.66 12.27
CA GLU A 61 -2.29 9.79 13.44
C GLU A 61 -1.46 10.32 14.62
N GLU A 62 -1.90 11.44 15.18
CA GLU A 62 -1.13 12.25 16.13
C GLU A 62 0.28 12.62 15.59
N LYS A 63 1.27 11.81 15.94
CA LYS A 63 2.69 11.95 15.58
C LYS A 63 3.25 10.64 15.04
N LEU A 64 2.41 9.66 14.71
CA LEU A 64 2.79 8.37 14.15
C LEU A 64 2.54 8.39 12.65
N THR A 65 3.46 7.78 11.91
CA THR A 65 3.44 7.72 10.45
C THR A 65 3.50 6.27 10.00
N VAL A 66 2.53 5.85 9.21
CA VAL A 66 2.48 4.53 8.60
C VAL A 66 2.53 4.70 7.10
N TRP A 67 3.47 4.04 6.44
CA TRP A 67 3.54 3.96 5.00
C TRP A 67 2.60 2.87 4.50
N VAL A 68 1.80 3.19 3.49
CA VAL A 68 1.02 2.22 2.72
C VAL A 68 1.53 2.25 1.29
N ALA A 69 2.08 1.14 0.83
CA ALA A 69 2.58 0.97 -0.52
C ALA A 69 1.78 -0.06 -1.30
N VAL A 70 1.71 0.16 -2.61
CA VAL A 70 1.20 -0.74 -3.62
C VAL A 70 2.28 -0.92 -4.67
N SER A 71 2.64 -2.16 -4.94
CA SER A 71 3.58 -2.53 -5.98
C SER A 71 2.94 -3.53 -6.94
N TYR A 72 3.26 -3.42 -8.21
CA TYR A 72 2.90 -4.45 -9.18
C TYR A 72 3.91 -5.60 -9.08
N ALA A 73 3.42 -6.79 -8.75
CA ALA A 73 4.23 -7.99 -8.72
C ALA A 73 4.45 -8.45 -10.16
N VAL A 74 5.60 -8.10 -10.72
CA VAL A 74 6.07 -8.76 -11.94
C VAL A 74 6.39 -10.19 -11.53
N GLY A 75 5.51 -11.14 -11.85
CA GLY A 75 5.77 -12.55 -11.63
C GLY A 75 7.10 -12.96 -12.26
N ASP A 76 7.72 -14.03 -11.76
CA ASP A 76 8.78 -14.72 -12.50
C ASP A 76 8.35 -14.82 -13.96
N MET A 77 9.16 -14.30 -14.88
CA MET A 77 8.78 -14.08 -16.27
C MET A 77 8.24 -15.36 -16.92
N GLY A 78 6.92 -15.47 -17.02
CA GLY A 78 6.24 -16.57 -17.68
C GLY A 78 4.89 -16.90 -17.07
N GLU A 79 3.85 -16.17 -17.47
CA GLU A 79 2.54 -16.74 -17.84
C GLU A 79 1.65 -15.61 -18.38
N GLU A 80 1.41 -15.64 -19.69
CA GLU A 80 0.62 -14.67 -20.48
C GLU A 80 -0.90 -14.68 -20.16
N ASP A 81 -1.36 -15.44 -19.15
CA ASP A 81 -2.79 -15.66 -18.90
C ASP A 81 -3.27 -15.39 -17.44
N GLY A 82 -2.39 -14.92 -16.55
CA GLY A 82 -2.72 -14.66 -15.14
C GLY A 82 -3.35 -13.27 -14.89
N GLU A 83 -4.26 -13.16 -13.92
CA GLU A 83 -4.69 -11.84 -13.43
C GLU A 83 -3.50 -11.08 -12.81
N PRO A 84 -3.38 -9.75 -13.03
CA PRO A 84 -2.31 -8.93 -12.45
C PRO A 84 -2.23 -9.11 -10.94
N GLU A 85 -1.05 -9.46 -10.44
CA GLU A 85 -0.79 -9.56 -9.01
C GLU A 85 -0.18 -8.27 -8.46
N TRP A 86 -0.65 -7.86 -7.29
CA TRP A 86 -0.27 -6.63 -6.61
C TRP A 86 0.16 -6.95 -5.18
N GLY A 87 1.29 -6.40 -4.77
CA GLY A 87 1.71 -6.36 -3.38
C GLY A 87 1.16 -5.12 -2.70
N ILE A 88 0.55 -5.27 -1.52
CA ILE A 88 0.22 -4.16 -0.63
C ILE A 88 1.04 -4.32 0.64
N MET A 89 1.74 -3.26 1.02
CA MET A 89 2.63 -3.22 2.18
C MET A 89 2.18 -2.13 3.13
N VAL A 90 2.14 -2.45 4.43
CA VAL A 90 1.85 -1.50 5.50
C VAL A 90 2.96 -1.56 6.52
N GLU A 91 3.63 -0.43 6.72
CA GLU A 91 4.77 -0.34 7.62
C GLU A 91 4.69 0.89 8.51
N PHE A 92 4.86 0.69 9.82
CA PHE A 92 5.11 1.80 10.72
C PHE A 92 6.55 2.29 10.53
N GLU A 93 6.71 3.51 10.03
CA GLU A 93 8.01 4.09 9.81
C GLU A 93 8.43 4.95 10.99
N LYS A 94 9.54 4.57 11.61
CA LYS A 94 10.17 5.36 12.67
C LYS A 94 10.93 6.50 12.01
N ASN A 95 10.32 7.68 11.99
CA ASN A 95 10.98 8.86 11.49
C ASN A 95 12.15 9.23 12.43
N PRO A 96 13.40 9.19 11.96
CA PRO A 96 14.58 9.49 12.78
C PRO A 96 14.62 10.95 13.25
N LEU A 97 13.89 11.85 12.59
CA LEU A 97 13.77 13.26 12.96
C LEU A 97 12.69 13.50 14.03
N ASN A 98 11.94 12.47 14.44
CA ASN A 98 10.92 12.56 15.49
C ASN A 98 11.23 11.57 16.63
N PRO A 99 12.17 11.90 17.54
CA PRO A 99 12.60 11.00 18.62
C PRO A 99 11.45 10.62 19.57
N GLY A 100 10.35 11.38 19.59
CA GLY A 100 9.13 11.03 20.33
C GLY A 100 8.42 9.77 19.82
N GLN A 101 8.72 9.30 18.61
CA GLN A 101 8.20 8.03 18.08
C GLN A 101 8.94 6.80 18.64
N TRP A 102 10.19 6.95 19.12
CA TRP A 102 11.01 5.82 19.53
C TRP A 102 10.47 5.09 20.77
N PHE A 103 9.73 5.82 21.63
CA PHE A 103 9.02 5.26 22.78
C PHE A 103 7.55 4.88 22.48
N LYS A 104 7.04 5.22 21.29
CA LYS A 104 5.68 4.91 20.85
C LYS A 104 5.62 3.75 19.85
N GLY A 105 6.67 2.92 19.77
CA GLY A 105 6.75 1.80 18.82
C GLY A 105 5.51 0.90 18.82
N LYS A 106 5.01 0.52 20.01
CA LYS A 106 3.78 -0.27 20.14
C LYS A 106 2.53 0.41 19.56
N ASN A 107 2.42 1.73 19.71
CA ASN A 107 1.28 2.48 19.17
C ASN A 107 1.39 2.60 17.64
N GLY A 108 2.61 2.77 17.11
CA GLY A 108 2.87 2.76 15.68
C GLY A 108 2.55 1.40 15.04
N GLU A 109 3.01 0.31 15.68
CA GLU A 109 2.69 -1.06 15.27
C GLU A 109 1.18 -1.33 15.34
N ALA A 110 0.50 -0.86 16.39
CA ALA A 110 -0.95 -0.98 16.50
C ALA A 110 -1.68 -0.20 15.39
N LEU A 111 -1.20 1.00 15.04
CA LEU A 111 -1.75 1.80 13.93
C LEU A 111 -1.55 1.08 12.59
N ALA A 112 -0.35 0.57 12.32
CA ALA A 112 -0.05 -0.21 11.12
C ALA A 112 -0.94 -1.46 11.03
N LYS A 113 -1.10 -2.18 12.14
CA LYS A 113 -1.98 -3.35 12.21
C LYS A 113 -3.44 -2.99 11.96
N ARG A 114 -3.93 -1.88 12.53
CA ARG A 114 -5.30 -1.41 12.30
C ARG A 114 -5.53 -1.05 10.83
N ALA A 115 -4.62 -0.26 10.24
CA ALA A 115 -4.68 0.10 8.83
C ALA A 115 -4.64 -1.13 7.92
N PHE A 116 -3.78 -2.09 8.24
CA PHE A 116 -3.68 -3.34 7.50
C PHE A 116 -4.95 -4.19 7.57
N LEU A 117 -5.57 -4.33 8.74
CA LEU A 117 -6.85 -5.03 8.88
C LEU A 117 -7.99 -4.34 8.13
N ASP A 118 -8.00 -3.01 8.11
CA ASP A 118 -8.97 -2.25 7.32
C ASP A 118 -8.75 -2.44 5.81
N ILE A 119 -7.50 -2.45 5.35
CA ILE A 119 -7.17 -2.77 3.95
C ILE A 119 -7.60 -4.20 3.62
N ASP A 120 -7.22 -5.18 4.44
CA ASP A 120 -7.59 -6.59 4.27
C ASP A 120 -9.12 -6.77 4.18
N SER A 121 -9.86 -6.05 5.02
CA SER A 121 -11.32 -5.99 4.98
C SER A 121 -11.85 -5.37 3.69
N LEU A 122 -11.22 -4.30 3.16
CA LEU A 122 -11.62 -3.68 1.90
C LEU A 122 -11.41 -4.62 0.71
N ILE A 123 -10.25 -5.30 0.67
CA ILE A 123 -9.93 -6.28 -0.37
C ILE A 123 -10.88 -7.47 -0.31
N SER A 124 -11.06 -8.06 0.88
CA SER A 124 -11.89 -9.27 1.06
C SER A 124 -13.38 -9.05 0.77
N ASN A 125 -13.84 -7.80 0.79
CA ASN A 125 -15.25 -7.45 0.50
C ASN A 125 -15.46 -6.93 -0.94
N ASP A 126 -14.40 -6.77 -1.74
CA ASP A 126 -14.54 -6.40 -3.15
C ASP A 126 -14.57 -7.66 -4.03
N PRO A 127 -15.69 -7.96 -4.72
CA PRO A 127 -15.82 -9.20 -5.49
C PRO A 127 -14.91 -9.27 -6.74
N GLN A 128 -14.16 -8.22 -7.04
CA GLN A 128 -13.23 -8.15 -8.17
C GLN A 128 -11.77 -8.22 -7.72
N MET A 129 -11.53 -8.63 -6.46
CA MET A 129 -10.21 -8.76 -5.88
C MET A 129 -10.06 -10.13 -5.23
N ASP A 130 -9.10 -10.90 -5.74
CA ASP A 130 -8.77 -12.21 -5.20
C ASP A 130 -7.56 -12.09 -4.29
N ARG A 131 -7.75 -12.38 -3.00
CA ARG A 131 -6.66 -12.42 -2.02
C ARG A 131 -5.84 -13.69 -2.21
N VAL A 132 -4.51 -13.54 -2.32
CA VAL A 132 -3.59 -14.65 -2.61
C VAL A 132 -2.86 -15.13 -1.36
N GLU A 133 -2.17 -14.25 -0.62
CA GLU A 133 -1.34 -14.61 0.54
C GLU A 133 -1.23 -13.47 1.59
N TRP A 134 -0.70 -13.81 2.78
CA TRP A 134 -0.43 -12.90 3.90
C TRP A 134 0.97 -13.18 4.48
N SER A 135 1.71 -12.13 4.83
CA SER A 135 2.94 -12.23 5.64
C SER A 135 3.11 -11.08 6.62
#